data_AF-A0A1C5KST3-F1
#
_entry.id   AF-A0A1C5KST3-F1
#
_cell.length_a   1.000
_cell.length_b   1.000
_cell.length_c   1.000
_cell.angle_alpha   90.00
_cell.angle_beta   90.00
_cell.angle_gamma   90.00
#
_symmetry.space_group_name_H-M   'P 1'
#
loop_
_entity.id
_entity.type
_entity.pdbx_description
1 polymer ?
#
loop_
_entity_poly.entity_id
_entity_poly.type
_entity_poly.pdbx_seq_one_letter_code
_entity_poly.pdbx_strand_id
1 'polypeptide(L)'
;MKMKFIISGILIVAIGLVLSHTYRPYVYENHINDYHLADVIGSIVCVPAAVLCVYGIENRYSIKQYTIGTAIVYITYEFLGLFHIHSTFDIYDIIAIIISSLVFYRLCLLFGVSSGR
;
A
#
# COMPACT_ATOMS: atom_id res chain seq x y z
N MET A 1 -2.70 -14.91 16.31
CA MET A 1 -2.75 -13.47 16.02
C MET A 1 -1.49 -12.79 16.55
N LYS A 2 -0.73 -12.11 15.68
CA LYS A 2 0.50 -11.38 16.02
C LYS A 2 0.20 -9.88 16.05
N MET A 3 -0.22 -9.37 17.22
CA MET A 3 -0.66 -7.97 17.37
C MET A 3 0.35 -6.93 16.86
N LYS A 4 1.65 -7.17 16.99
CA LYS A 4 2.69 -6.25 16.52
C LYS A 4 2.53 -5.90 15.03
N PHE A 5 2.17 -6.86 14.18
CA PHE A 5 1.97 -6.62 12.75
C PHE A 5 0.66 -5.88 12.47
N ILE A 6 -0.42 -6.21 13.19
CA ILE A 6 -1.70 -5.50 13.07
C ILE A 6 -1.54 -4.02 13.46
N ILE A 7 -0.90 -3.76 14.61
CA ILE A 7 -0.63 -2.39 15.08
C ILE A 7 0.23 -1.63 14.06
N SER A 8 1.25 -2.29 13.50
CA SER A 8 2.09 -1.68 12.46
C SER A 8 1.29 -1.36 11.20
N GLY A 9 0.41 -2.26 10.75
CA GLY A 9 -0.45 -2.03 9.60
C GLY A 9 -1.41 -0.85 9.82
N ILE A 10 -2.07 -0.78 10.98
CA ILE A 10 -2.96 0.33 11.35
C ILE A 10 -2.19 1.66 11.40
N LEU A 11 -0.96 1.66 11.96
CA LEU A 11 -0.13 2.85 12.02
C LEU A 11 0.24 3.36 10.61
N ILE A 12 0.56 2.46 9.67
CA ILE A 12 0.85 2.82 8.28
C ILE A 12 -0.39 3.45 7.61
N VAL A 13 -1.58 2.90 7.84
CA VAL A 13 -2.84 3.51 7.34
C VAL A 13 -3.04 4.90 7.93
N ALA A 14 -2.83 5.06 9.23
CA ALA A 14 -3.00 6.35 9.90
C ALA A 14 -2.04 7.40 9.34
N ILE A 15 -0.78 7.05 9.10
CA ILE A 15 0.20 7.94 8.45
C ILE A 15 -0.26 8.31 7.04
N GLY A 16 -0.70 7.32 6.25
CA GLY A 16 -1.21 7.57 4.90
C GLY A 16 -2.42 8.52 4.88
N LEU A 17 -3.36 8.35 5.81
CA LEU A 17 -4.52 9.25 5.96
C LEU A 17 -4.09 10.66 6.35
N VAL A 18 -3.19 10.80 7.31
CA VAL A 18 -2.66 12.10 7.73
C VAL A 18 -1.99 12.80 6.54
N LEU A 19 -1.15 12.10 5.78
CA LEU A 19 -0.50 12.67 4.60
C LEU A 19 -1.50 13.05 3.50
N SER A 20 -2.51 12.22 3.24
CA SER A 20 -3.58 12.56 2.28
C SER A 20 -4.40 13.78 2.70
N HIS A 21 -4.54 14.05 4.00
CA HIS A 21 -5.30 15.21 4.51
C HIS A 21 -4.44 16.44 4.78
N THR A 22 -3.11 16.34 4.78
CA THR A 22 -2.21 17.46 5.09
C THR A 22 -1.27 17.77 3.94
N TYR A 23 -0.51 16.77 3.48
CA TYR A 23 0.48 16.94 2.42
C TYR A 23 -0.17 17.13 1.06
N ARG A 24 -1.14 16.31 0.67
CA ARG A 24 -1.85 16.46 -0.62
C ARG A 24 -2.47 17.85 -0.81
N PRO A 25 -3.30 18.37 0.11
CA PRO A 25 -3.85 19.72 -0.05
C PRO A 25 -2.75 20.78 -0.05
N TYR A 26 -1.70 20.64 0.78
CA TYR A 26 -0.57 21.57 0.77
C TYR A 26 0.14 21.64 -0.59
N VAL A 27 0.37 20.50 -1.24
CA VAL A 27 0.98 20.45 -2.58
C VAL A 27 0.12 21.16 -3.61
N TYR A 28 -1.19 20.90 -3.62
CA TYR A 28 -2.11 21.52 -4.56
C TYR A 28 -2.29 23.02 -4.33
N GLU A 29 -2.42 23.46 -3.07
CA GLU A 29 -2.60 24.87 -2.71
C GLU A 29 -1.35 25.71 -3.04
N ASN A 30 -0.16 25.13 -2.89
CA ASN A 30 1.10 25.83 -3.18
C ASN A 30 1.60 25.59 -4.62
N HIS A 31 0.83 24.91 -5.46
CA HIS A 31 1.19 24.55 -6.84
C HIS A 31 2.58 23.88 -6.95
N ILE A 32 2.93 23.06 -5.97
CA ILE A 32 4.21 22.36 -5.94
C ILE A 32 4.14 21.19 -6.92
N ASN A 33 5.12 21.09 -7.81
CA ASN A 33 5.26 19.92 -8.66
C ASN A 33 6.02 18.81 -7.90
N ASP A 34 5.28 17.87 -7.31
CA ASP A 34 5.83 16.73 -6.60
C ASP A 34 5.79 15.41 -7.40
N TYR A 35 5.61 15.52 -8.72
CA TYR A 35 5.53 14.37 -9.65
C TYR A 35 4.40 13.38 -9.31
N HIS A 36 3.24 13.87 -8.88
CA HIS A 36 2.05 13.08 -8.50
C HIS A 36 2.24 12.24 -7.23
N LEU A 37 3.26 12.52 -6.41
CA LEU A 37 3.50 11.78 -5.19
C LEU A 37 2.33 11.92 -4.21
N ALA A 38 1.76 13.12 -4.10
CA ALA A 38 0.55 13.40 -3.34
C ALA A 38 -0.64 12.53 -3.74
N ASP A 39 -0.77 12.19 -5.02
CA ASP A 39 -1.90 11.46 -5.59
C ASP A 39 -1.84 9.98 -5.23
N VAL A 40 -0.62 9.42 -5.22
CA VAL A 40 -0.37 8.00 -5.01
C VAL A 40 -0.10 7.60 -3.56
N ILE A 41 -0.22 8.52 -2.59
CA ILE A 41 0.01 8.22 -1.15
C ILE A 41 -0.76 6.99 -0.69
N GLY A 42 -2.05 6.90 -1.06
CA GLY A 42 -2.92 5.76 -0.74
C GLY A 42 -2.37 4.45 -1.29
N SER A 43 -1.95 4.47 -2.56
CA SER A 43 -1.37 3.34 -3.29
C SER A 43 -0.02 2.89 -2.72
N ILE A 44 0.76 3.82 -2.16
CA ILE A 44 2.01 3.49 -1.47
C ILE A 44 1.72 2.75 -0.15
N VAL A 45 0.74 3.20 0.64
CA VAL A 45 0.50 2.64 1.98
C VAL A 45 -0.40 1.39 1.98
N CYS A 46 -1.21 1.18 0.93
CA CYS A 46 -2.25 0.14 0.94
C CYS A 46 -1.67 -1.29 1.00
N VAL A 47 -0.65 -1.60 0.20
CA VAL A 47 0.01 -2.91 0.18
C VAL A 47 0.66 -3.25 1.53
N PRO A 48 1.58 -2.44 2.08
CA PRO A 48 2.23 -2.76 3.35
C PRO A 48 1.22 -2.84 4.50
N ALA A 49 0.24 -1.93 4.55
CA ALA A 49 -0.79 -1.96 5.58
C ALA A 49 -1.64 -3.24 5.53
N ALA A 50 -2.18 -3.58 4.35
CA ALA A 50 -3.05 -4.74 4.18
C ALA A 50 -2.30 -6.04 4.46
N VAL A 51 -1.07 -6.19 3.94
CA VAL A 51 -0.27 -7.40 4.17
C VAL A 51 0.04 -7.55 5.66
N LEU A 52 0.45 -6.50 6.37
CA LEU A 52 0.75 -6.57 7.80
C LEU A 52 -0.49 -6.89 8.65
N CYS A 53 -1.64 -6.30 8.32
CA CYS A 53 -2.90 -6.61 9.00
C CYS A 53 -3.31 -8.07 8.79
N VAL A 54 -3.37 -8.53 7.54
CA VAL A 54 -3.77 -9.90 7.21
C VAL A 54 -2.80 -10.92 7.79
N TYR A 55 -1.48 -10.72 7.59
CA TYR A 55 -0.43 -11.59 8.13
C TYR A 55 -0.45 -11.64 9.67
N GLY A 56 -0.84 -10.53 10.31
CA GLY A 56 -1.01 -10.44 11.74
C GLY A 56 -2.21 -11.22 12.26
N ILE A 57 -3.30 -11.31 11.49
CA ILE A 57 -4.49 -12.10 11.84
C ILE A 57 -4.23 -13.59 11.57
N GLU A 58 -3.91 -13.92 10.33
CA GLU A 58 -3.64 -15.28 9.86
C GLU A 58 -2.25 -15.38 9.22
N ASN A 59 -1.49 -16.40 9.61
CA ASN A 59 -0.17 -16.69 9.05
C ASN A 59 -0.17 -18.06 8.35
N ARG A 60 -1.15 -18.26 7.46
CA ARG A 60 -1.28 -19.50 6.68
C ARG A 60 -0.31 -19.54 5.51
N TYR A 61 -0.06 -18.38 4.90
CA TYR A 61 0.78 -18.22 3.72
C TYR A 61 2.04 -17.43 4.02
N SER A 62 3.03 -17.52 3.11
CA SER A 62 4.24 -16.71 3.22
C SER A 62 3.95 -15.22 3.00
N ILE A 63 4.79 -14.35 3.59
CA ILE A 63 4.69 -12.89 3.38
C ILE A 63 4.77 -12.52 1.88
N LYS A 64 5.52 -13.31 1.10
CA LYS A 64 5.61 -13.18 -0.36
C LYS A 64 4.25 -13.40 -1.02
N GLN A 65 3.54 -14.47 -0.66
CA GLN A 65 2.23 -14.78 -1.22
C GLN A 65 1.19 -13.71 -0.85
N TYR A 66 1.20 -13.23 0.40
CA TYR A 66 0.34 -12.11 0.78
C TYR A 66 0.67 -10.84 -0.01
N THR A 67 1.96 -10.51 -0.15
CA THR A 67 2.38 -9.31 -0.90
C THR A 67 1.95 -9.36 -2.36
N ILE A 68 2.16 -10.49 -3.04
CA ILE A 68 1.75 -10.68 -4.44
C ILE A 68 0.22 -10.65 -4.55
N GLY A 69 -0.49 -11.38 -3.69
CA GLY A 69 -1.95 -11.44 -3.71
C GLY A 69 -2.57 -10.07 -3.48
N THR A 70 -2.08 -9.32 -2.49
CA THR A 70 -2.52 -7.96 -2.20
C THR A 70 -2.21 -7.01 -3.36
N ALA A 71 -1.03 -7.09 -3.97
CA ALA A 71 -0.70 -6.27 -5.15
C ALA A 71 -1.66 -6.55 -6.32
N ILE A 72 -1.95 -7.83 -6.61
CA ILE A 72 -2.91 -8.21 -7.66
C ILE A 72 -4.30 -7.66 -7.36
N VAL A 73 -4.77 -7.79 -6.11
CA VAL A 73 -6.08 -7.26 -5.69
C VAL A 73 -6.17 -5.75 -5.91
N TYR A 74 -5.18 -4.98 -5.45
CA TYR A 74 -5.20 -3.53 -5.61
C TYR A 74 -5.01 -3.08 -7.06
N ILE A 75 -4.16 -3.74 -7.84
CA ILE A 75 -4.06 -3.46 -9.28
C ILE A 75 -5.41 -3.73 -9.95
N THR A 76 -6.06 -4.86 -9.64
CA THR A 76 -7.38 -5.19 -10.19
C THR A 76 -8.43 -4.15 -9.78
N TYR A 77 -8.36 -3.67 -8.54
CA TYR A 77 -9.21 -2.59 -8.04
C TYR A 77 -9.02 -1.30 -8.85
N GLU A 78 -7.79 -0.89 -9.16
CA GLU A 78 -7.54 0.25 -10.05
C GLU A 78 -8.09 0.03 -11.48
N PHE A 79 -7.95 -1.19 -12.02
CA PHE A 79 -8.53 -1.54 -13.32
C PHE A 79 -10.07 -1.46 -13.34
N LEU A 80 -10.76 -1.62 -12.20
CA LEU A 80 -12.21 -1.41 -12.13
C LEU A 80 -12.60 0.06 -12.36
N GLY A 81 -11.67 1.00 -12.16
CA GLY A 81 -11.86 2.42 -12.52
C GLY A 81 -12.09 2.64 -14.02
N LEU A 82 -11.59 1.76 -14.89
CA LEU A 82 -11.87 1.82 -16.34
C LEU A 82 -13.34 1.58 -16.68
N PHE A 83 -14.06 0.84 -15.82
CA PHE A 83 -15.48 0.55 -16.00
C PHE A 83 -16.38 1.64 -15.38
N HIS A 84 -15.81 2.76 -14.92
CA HIS A 84 -16.49 3.83 -14.19
C HIS A 84 -17.22 3.35 -12.91
N ILE A 85 -16.84 2.18 -12.38
CA ILE A 85 -17.47 1.61 -11.18
C ILE A 85 -16.93 2.30 -9.93
N HIS A 86 -15.64 2.64 -9.90
CA HIS A 86 -15.02 3.35 -8.76
C HIS A 86 -13.69 4.02 -9.14
N SER A 87 -13.54 5.32 -8.84
CA SER A 87 -12.36 6.16 -9.09
C SER A 87 -11.92 6.26 -10.57
N THR A 88 -11.18 7.31 -10.90
CA THR A 88 -10.53 7.45 -12.21
C THR A 88 -9.35 6.50 -12.29
N PHE A 89 -9.24 5.74 -13.38
CA PHE A 89 -8.07 4.92 -13.64
C PHE A 89 -6.80 5.79 -13.70
N ASP A 90 -5.87 5.58 -12.77
CA ASP A 90 -4.58 6.27 -12.72
C ASP A 90 -3.41 5.29 -12.85
N ILE A 91 -2.58 5.52 -13.88
CA ILE A 91 -1.38 4.72 -14.14
C ILE A 91 -0.34 4.92 -13.03
N TYR A 92 -0.30 6.12 -12.41
CA TYR A 92 0.63 6.41 -11.31
C TYR A 92 0.31 5.55 -10.08
N ASP A 93 -0.96 5.28 -9.81
CA ASP A 93 -1.37 4.40 -8.71
C ASP A 93 -0.89 2.95 -8.94
N ILE A 94 -1.01 2.44 -10.17
CA ILE A 94 -0.49 1.10 -10.52
C ILE A 94 1.03 1.04 -10.33
N ILE A 95 1.75 2.06 -10.81
CA ILE A 95 3.22 2.15 -10.64
C ILE A 95 3.58 2.19 -9.16
N ALA A 96 2.85 2.97 -8.36
CA ALA A 96 3.06 3.10 -6.93
C ALA A 96 2.80 1.78 -6.18
N ILE A 97 1.74 1.03 -6.53
CA ILE A 97 1.46 -0.30 -5.97
C ILE A 97 2.63 -1.26 -6.26
N ILE A 98 3.14 -1.27 -7.49
CA ILE A 98 4.27 -2.14 -7.88
C ILE A 98 5.52 -1.77 -7.08
N ILE A 99 5.91 -0.49 -7.05
CA ILE A 99 7.09 -0.02 -6.30
C ILE A 99 6.93 -0.31 -4.81
N SER A 100 5.77 0.01 -4.23
CA SER A 100 5.47 -0.24 -2.83
C SER A 100 5.58 -1.72 -2.47
N SER A 101 4.99 -2.60 -3.28
CA SER A 101 5.06 -4.04 -3.06
C SER A 101 6.50 -4.58 -3.08
N LEU A 102 7.34 -4.07 -3.99
CA LEU A 102 8.74 -4.46 -4.10
C LEU A 102 9.56 -3.98 -2.91
N VAL A 103 9.42 -2.70 -2.54
CA VAL A 103 10.11 -2.09 -1.41
C VAL A 103 9.69 -2.77 -0.11
N PHE A 104 8.39 -2.97 0.10
CA PHE A 104 7.87 -3.64 1.29
C PHE A 104 8.40 -5.06 1.42
N TYR A 105 8.38 -5.86 0.34
CA TYR A 105 8.92 -7.21 0.39
C TYR A 105 10.42 -7.23 0.73
N ARG A 106 11.21 -6.30 0.16
CA ARG A 106 12.63 -6.16 0.49
C ARG A 106 12.85 -5.79 1.95
N LEU A 107 12.04 -4.89 2.51
CA LEU A 107 12.07 -4.56 3.93
C LEU A 107 11.74 -5.77 4.80
N CYS A 108 10.71 -6.54 4.45
CA CYS A 108 10.37 -7.77 5.17
C CYS A 108 11.52 -8.79 5.17
N LEU A 109 12.25 -8.93 4.05
CA LEU A 109 13.44 -9.77 3.98
C LEU A 109 14.56 -9.24 4.87
N LEU A 110 14.81 -7.92 4.86
CA LEU A 110 15.83 -7.28 5.70
C LEU A 110 15.57 -7.50 7.19
N PHE A 111 14.31 -7.38 7.61
CA PHE A 111 13.90 -7.62 8.99
C PHE A 111 13.82 -9.11 9.38
N GLY A 112 14.25 -10.01 8.48
CA GLY A 112 14.25 -11.44 8.78
C GLY A 112 12.84 -12.01 8.98
N VAL A 113 11.80 -11.36 8.43
CA VAL A 113 10.42 -11.87 8.41
C VAL A 113 10.28 -13.06 7.44
N SER A 114 11.42 -13.69 7.08
CA SER A 114 11.58 -14.66 6.01
C SER A 114 10.61 -15.84 6.16
N SER A 115 9.72 -15.89 5.17
CA SER A 115 9.18 -17.08 4.50
C SER A 115 9.16 -18.34 5.36
N GLY A 116 8.07 -18.53 6.10
CA GLY A 116 7.71 -19.84 6.60
C GLY A 116 7.36 -20.76 5.43
N ARG A 117 8.22 -21.79 5.28
CA ARG A 117 8.12 -23.04 4.50
C ARG A 117 7.90 -22.93 2.99
#